data_AF-A0A852TJ99-F1
#
_entry.id   AF-A0A852TJ99-F1
#
_cell.length_a   1.000
_cell.length_b   1.000
_cell.length_c   1.000
_cell.angle_alpha   90.00
_cell.angle_beta   90.00
_cell.angle_gamma   90.00
#
_symmetry.space_group_name_H-M   'P 1'
#
loop_
_entity.id
_entity.type
_entity.pdbx_description
1 polymer ?
#
loop_
_entity_poly.entity_id
_entity_poly.type
_entity_poly.pdbx_seq_one_letter_code
_entity_poly.pdbx_strand_id
1 'polypeptide(L)'
;MARMLKHIHGELKRRGELLNKHRVTHITKVPEKTPFFLLAIDEIVMIMDDKEMKKQLVQIVSLGRALGIYCILSLQRPSHDILDTKIRGLLTVRMGFRTTDASNSKIIGTPGSERISKQTPGRFLIKRDELTELQAPYLTEEKADKILAAYRIDGWKDLFARSSTSEIPTTKTEELTEKDVFYDVDQPR
;
A
#
# COMPACT_ATOMS: atom_id res chain seq x y z
N MET A 1 -6.94 12.23 6.17
CA MET A 1 -6.34 11.30 5.19
C MET A 1 -5.04 11.83 4.60
N ALA A 2 -5.03 12.97 3.91
CA ALA A 2 -3.84 13.53 3.27
C ALA A 2 -2.58 13.63 4.16
N ARG A 3 -2.74 14.08 5.42
CA ARG A 3 -1.62 14.14 6.40
C ARG A 3 -1.00 12.76 6.68
N MET A 4 -1.82 11.73 6.82
CA MET A 4 -1.37 10.36 7.03
C MET A 4 -0.63 9.84 5.78
N LEU A 5 -1.19 10.01 4.58
CA LEU A 5 -0.52 9.59 3.34
C LEU A 5 0.83 10.31 3.16
N LYS A 6 0.88 11.62 3.46
CA LYS A 6 2.13 12.40 3.45
C LYS A 6 3.14 11.85 4.46
N HIS A 7 2.72 11.49 5.67
CA HIS A 7 3.58 10.87 6.66
C HIS A 7 4.16 9.53 6.18
N ILE A 8 3.29 8.63 5.69
CA ILE A 8 3.71 7.33 5.17
C ILE A 8 4.63 7.49 3.95
N HIS A 9 4.38 8.48 3.10
CA HIS A 9 5.26 8.81 1.98
C HIS A 9 6.63 9.32 2.47
N GLY A 10 6.68 10.14 3.52
CA GLY A 10 7.95 10.52 4.17
C GLY A 10 8.71 9.31 4.71
N GLU A 11 7.99 8.34 5.28
CA GLU A 11 8.58 7.10 5.77
C GLU A 11 9.15 6.23 4.63
N LEU A 12 8.51 6.19 3.45
CA LEU A 12 9.10 5.53 2.27
C LEU A 12 10.48 6.10 1.96
N LYS A 13 10.62 7.44 1.95
CA LYS A 13 11.90 8.10 1.67
C LYS A 13 12.95 7.76 2.73
N ARG A 14 12.62 7.93 4.01
CA ARG A 14 13.52 7.62 5.13
C ARG A 14 13.99 6.17 5.09
N ARG A 15 13.08 5.22 4.86
CA ARG A 15 13.42 3.79 4.77
C ARG A 15 14.25 3.47 3.54
N GLY A 16 13.98 4.14 2.40
CA GLY A 16 14.79 3.98 1.18
C GLY A 16 16.24 4.41 1.40
N GLU A 17 16.45 5.55 2.05
CA GLU A 17 17.78 6.03 2.45
C GLU A 17 18.46 5.04 3.41
N LEU A 18 17.70 4.46 4.34
CA LEU A 18 18.22 3.44 5.27
C LEU A 18 18.67 2.16 4.54
N LEU A 19 17.89 1.68 3.56
CA LEU A 19 18.26 0.52 2.74
C LEU A 19 19.56 0.80 1.98
N ASN A 20 19.67 1.97 1.36
CA ASN A 20 20.86 2.39 0.61
C ASN A 20 22.10 2.49 1.51
N LYS A 21 21.96 3.12 2.69
CA LYS A 21 23.04 3.26 3.67
C LYS A 21 23.61 1.90 4.09
N HIS A 22 22.75 0.92 4.31
CA HIS A 22 23.14 -0.43 4.73
C HIS A 22 23.40 -1.39 3.56
N ARG A 23 23.23 -0.94 2.30
CA ARG A 23 23.36 -1.73 1.07
C ARG A 23 22.55 -3.03 1.10
N VAL A 24 21.32 -2.94 1.60
CA VAL A 24 20.39 -4.07 1.70
C VAL A 24 19.14 -3.83 0.87
N THR A 25 18.50 -4.92 0.42
CA THR A 25 17.32 -4.85 -0.45
C THR A 25 15.99 -4.88 0.29
N HIS A 26 16.01 -5.05 1.61
CA HIS A 26 14.79 -5.20 2.41
C HIS A 26 14.98 -4.64 3.82
N ILE A 27 13.94 -4.02 4.37
CA ILE A 27 13.99 -3.36 5.69
C ILE A 27 14.34 -4.31 6.84
N THR A 28 14.01 -5.59 6.72
CA THR A 28 14.36 -6.60 7.74
C THR A 28 15.84 -6.90 7.83
N LYS A 29 16.64 -6.48 6.85
CA LYS A 29 18.09 -6.68 6.82
C LYS A 29 18.86 -5.48 7.37
N VAL A 30 18.17 -4.39 7.74
CA VAL A 30 18.83 -3.27 8.40
C VAL A 30 19.11 -3.64 9.87
N PRO A 31 20.22 -3.18 10.47
CA PRO A 31 20.55 -3.53 11.85
C PRO A 31 19.53 -3.01 12.88
N GLU A 32 18.92 -1.86 12.61
CA GLU A 32 17.89 -1.27 13.46
C GLU A 32 16.53 -1.95 13.26
N LYS A 33 15.88 -2.35 14.35
CA LYS A 33 14.56 -2.96 14.29
C LYS A 33 13.50 -1.93 13.89
N THR A 34 13.17 -1.88 12.61
CA THR A 34 12.14 -0.99 12.06
C THR A 34 10.79 -1.71 12.01
N PRO A 35 9.70 -1.15 12.57
CA PRO A 35 8.38 -1.78 12.55
C PRO A 35 7.76 -1.78 11.15
N PHE A 36 6.97 -2.80 10.86
CA PHE A 36 6.15 -2.84 9.64
C PHE A 36 4.96 -1.91 9.77
N PHE A 37 4.60 -1.25 8.67
CA PHE A 37 3.38 -0.46 8.59
C PHE A 37 2.33 -1.23 7.79
N LEU A 38 1.13 -1.33 8.35
CA LEU A 38 -0.05 -1.86 7.67
C LEU A 38 -1.02 -0.70 7.45
N LEU A 39 -1.12 -0.23 6.20
CA LEU A 39 -2.06 0.80 5.79
C LEU A 39 -3.36 0.14 5.36
N ALA A 40 -4.39 0.17 6.20
CA ALA A 40 -5.74 -0.26 5.86
C ALA A 40 -6.59 0.95 5.49
N ILE A 41 -7.13 0.96 4.27
CA ILE A 41 -8.00 2.01 3.76
C ILE A 41 -9.36 1.37 3.50
N ASP A 42 -10.33 1.76 4.31
CA ASP A 42 -11.73 1.44 4.05
C ASP A 42 -12.29 2.45 3.05
N GLU A 43 -12.63 1.95 1.86
CA GLU A 43 -13.07 2.71 0.68
C GLU A 43 -12.00 3.63 0.07
N ILE A 44 -11.39 3.19 -1.03
CA ILE A 44 -10.35 3.96 -1.71
C ILE A 44 -10.89 5.11 -2.57
N VAL A 45 -12.19 5.18 -2.87
CA VAL A 45 -12.78 6.18 -3.80
C VAL A 45 -12.31 7.61 -3.51
N MET A 46 -12.38 8.04 -2.24
CA MET A 46 -11.98 9.39 -1.85
C MET A 46 -10.51 9.73 -2.14
N ILE A 47 -9.64 8.71 -2.17
CA ILE A 47 -8.22 8.86 -2.53
C ILE A 47 -8.04 8.91 -4.04
N MET A 48 -8.86 8.15 -4.76
CA MET A 48 -8.78 8.02 -6.21
C MET A 48 -9.23 9.29 -6.93
N ASP A 49 -10.14 10.06 -6.33
CA ASP A 49 -10.62 11.34 -6.85
C ASP A 49 -9.59 12.48 -6.71
N ASP A 50 -8.68 12.40 -5.74
CA ASP A 50 -7.61 13.37 -5.53
C ASP A 50 -6.32 12.92 -6.23
N LYS A 51 -5.87 13.69 -7.23
CA LYS A 51 -4.69 13.37 -8.04
C LYS A 51 -3.40 13.21 -7.23
N GLU A 52 -3.21 14.03 -6.20
CA GLU A 52 -1.99 14.00 -5.40
C GLU A 52 -2.02 12.82 -4.42
N MET A 53 -3.16 12.58 -3.76
CA MET A 53 -3.33 11.42 -2.90
C MET A 53 -3.23 10.10 -3.68
N LYS A 54 -3.82 10.03 -4.88
CA LYS A 54 -3.66 8.89 -5.80
C LYS A 54 -2.20 8.65 -6.16
N LYS A 55 -1.44 9.70 -6.50
CA LYS A 55 0.00 9.59 -6.81
C LYS A 55 0.79 9.05 -5.62
N GLN A 56 0.52 9.55 -4.41
CA GLN A 56 1.17 9.07 -3.19
C GLN A 56 0.84 7.59 -2.91
N LEU A 57 -0.43 7.19 -3.04
CA LEU A 57 -0.84 5.81 -2.85
C LEU A 57 -0.15 4.87 -3.85
N VAL A 58 -0.07 5.24 -5.13
CA VAL A 58 0.64 4.46 -6.15
C VAL A 58 2.09 4.24 -5.75
N GLN A 59 2.79 5.26 -5.25
CA GLN A 59 4.18 5.13 -4.79
C GLN A 59 4.31 4.24 -3.56
N ILE A 60 3.41 4.38 -2.59
CA ILE A 60 3.36 3.51 -1.39
C ILE A 60 3.20 2.05 -1.80
N VAL A 61 2.25 1.72 -2.68
CA VAL A 61 2.01 0.33 -3.10
C VAL A 61 3.19 -0.20 -3.95
N SER A 62 3.80 0.64 -4.78
CA SER A 62 4.91 0.22 -5.66
C SER A 62 6.19 -0.09 -4.88
N LEU A 63 6.56 0.76 -3.91
CA LEU A 63 7.84 0.67 -3.20
C LEU A 63 7.72 0.00 -1.83
N GLY A 64 6.51 -0.06 -1.28
CA GLY A 64 6.25 -0.41 0.11
C GLY A 64 6.76 -1.80 0.51
N ARG A 65 6.69 -2.80 -0.38
CA ARG A 65 7.08 -4.18 -0.06
C ARG A 65 8.51 -4.27 0.50
N ALA A 66 9.50 -3.70 -0.19
CA ALA A 66 10.89 -3.73 0.24
C ALA A 66 11.13 -2.90 1.52
N LEU A 67 10.32 -1.85 1.69
CA LEU A 67 10.39 -0.90 2.79
C LEU A 67 9.53 -1.32 3.99
N GLY A 68 8.87 -2.48 3.93
CA GLY A 68 8.01 -2.98 5.01
C GLY A 68 6.74 -2.15 5.23
N ILE A 69 6.16 -1.61 4.17
CA ILE A 69 4.86 -0.95 4.16
C ILE A 69 3.91 -1.78 3.29
N TYR A 70 2.86 -2.31 3.92
CA TYR A 70 1.85 -3.15 3.29
C TYR A 70 0.52 -2.42 3.28
N CYS A 71 -0.28 -2.63 2.22
CA CYS A 71 -1.57 -1.98 2.06
C CYS A 71 -2.71 -3.01 2.00
N ILE A 72 -3.80 -2.72 2.68
CA ILE A 72 -5.11 -3.36 2.51
C ILE A 72 -6.05 -2.27 2.02
N LEU A 73 -6.59 -2.46 0.82
CA LEU A 73 -7.44 -1.50 0.15
C LEU A 73 -8.82 -2.13 -0.05
N SER A 74 -9.86 -1.51 0.50
CA SER A 74 -11.25 -1.93 0.26
C SER A 74 -11.94 -0.98 -0.72
N LEU A 75 -12.96 -1.50 -1.40
CA LEU A 75 -13.87 -0.74 -2.25
C LEU A 75 -15.23 -1.43 -2.27
N GLN A 76 -16.30 -0.66 -2.14
CA GLN A 76 -17.66 -1.21 -2.21
C GLN A 76 -18.15 -1.39 -3.65
N ARG A 77 -17.74 -0.49 -4.55
CA ARG A 77 -18.13 -0.50 -5.96
C ARG A 77 -16.89 -0.47 -6.84
N PRO A 78 -16.47 -1.61 -7.42
CA PRO A 78 -15.39 -1.61 -8.37
C PRO A 78 -15.83 -0.93 -9.67
N SER A 79 -15.07 0.05 -10.12
CA SER A 79 -15.26 0.70 -11.41
C SER A 79 -13.88 0.90 -12.08
N HIS A 80 -13.88 1.09 -13.39
CA HIS A 80 -12.62 1.29 -14.15
C HIS A 80 -11.95 2.64 -13.84
N ASP A 81 -12.76 3.64 -13.48
CA ASP A 81 -12.34 4.96 -13.02
C ASP A 81 -11.67 4.91 -11.64
N ILE A 82 -12.21 4.10 -10.71
CA ILE A 82 -11.62 3.91 -9.37
C ILE A 82 -10.39 3.00 -9.44
N LEU A 83 -10.48 1.87 -10.16
CA LEU A 83 -9.44 0.85 -10.19
C LEU A 83 -8.83 0.70 -11.58
N ASP A 84 -8.04 1.69 -11.98
CA ASP A 84 -7.36 1.70 -13.27
C ASP A 84 -6.34 0.56 -13.43
N THR A 85 -5.89 0.32 -14.67
CA THR A 85 -4.94 -0.77 -14.98
C THR A 85 -3.62 -0.65 -14.24
N LYS A 86 -3.15 0.58 -13.97
CA LYS A 86 -1.87 0.82 -13.30
C LYS A 86 -1.92 0.35 -11.85
N ILE A 87 -2.95 0.74 -11.11
CA ILE A 87 -3.12 0.33 -9.72
C ILE A 87 -3.42 -1.15 -9.63
N ARG A 88 -4.27 -1.69 -10.53
CA ARG A 88 -4.51 -3.13 -10.58
C ARG A 88 -3.23 -3.92 -10.74
N GLY A 89 -2.31 -3.48 -11.59
CA GLY A 89 -1.02 -4.14 -11.81
C GLY A 89 -0.14 -4.23 -10.56
N LEU A 90 -0.29 -3.29 -9.61
CA LEU A 90 0.50 -3.26 -8.37
C LEU A 90 -0.08 -4.15 -7.26
N LEU A 91 -1.39 -4.43 -7.29
CA LEU A 91 -2.08 -5.22 -6.29
C LEU A 91 -1.99 -6.71 -6.62
N THR A 92 -1.00 -7.40 -6.04
CA THR A 92 -0.70 -8.81 -6.33
C THR A 92 -1.65 -9.80 -5.68
N VAL A 93 -2.29 -9.43 -4.57
CA VAL A 93 -3.30 -10.23 -3.88
C VAL A 93 -4.64 -9.51 -3.97
N ARG A 94 -5.67 -10.21 -4.43
CA ARG A 94 -7.02 -9.65 -4.60
C ARG A 94 -8.06 -10.56 -3.95
N MET A 95 -9.02 -9.97 -3.26
CA MET A 95 -10.12 -10.68 -2.60
C MET A 95 -11.44 -10.14 -3.10
N GLY A 96 -12.23 -11.00 -3.73
CA GLY A 96 -13.53 -10.70 -4.29
C GLY A 96 -14.61 -11.38 -3.47
N PHE A 97 -15.25 -10.63 -2.58
CA PHE A 97 -16.53 -11.03 -1.99
C PHE A 97 -17.62 -10.98 -3.07
N ARG A 98 -18.85 -11.33 -2.70
CA ARG A 98 -19.99 -11.29 -3.62
C ARG A 98 -20.10 -9.95 -4.34
N THR A 99 -19.87 -9.95 -5.65
CA THR A 99 -20.04 -8.77 -6.52
C THR A 99 -21.43 -8.75 -7.16
N THR A 100 -21.80 -7.62 -7.75
CA THR A 100 -23.10 -7.44 -8.42
C THR A 100 -23.19 -8.17 -9.76
N ASP A 101 -22.10 -8.19 -10.51
CA ASP A 101 -22.04 -8.67 -11.89
C ASP A 101 -20.61 -9.07 -12.30
N ALA A 102 -20.52 -9.66 -13.49
CA ALA A 102 -19.27 -10.17 -14.07
C ALA A 102 -18.29 -9.06 -14.47
N SER A 103 -18.77 -7.84 -14.74
CA SER A 103 -17.89 -6.70 -15.01
C SER A 103 -17.13 -6.33 -13.74
N ASN A 104 -17.84 -6.25 -12.62
CA ASN A 104 -17.28 -5.92 -11.31
C ASN A 104 -16.30 -6.99 -10.82
N SER A 105 -16.63 -8.27 -10.97
CA SER A 105 -15.69 -9.36 -10.61
C SER A 105 -14.42 -9.34 -11.47
N LYS A 106 -14.54 -8.99 -12.76
CA LYS A 106 -13.39 -8.83 -13.66
C LYS A 106 -12.53 -7.62 -13.31
N ILE A 107 -13.13 -6.48 -12.91
CA ILE A 107 -12.39 -5.29 -12.46
C ILE A 107 -11.56 -5.61 -11.22
N ILE A 108 -12.16 -6.30 -10.23
CA ILE A 108 -11.45 -6.76 -9.03
C ILE A 108 -10.41 -7.84 -9.36
N GLY A 109 -10.55 -8.56 -10.48
CA GLY A 109 -9.63 -9.64 -10.86
C GLY A 109 -9.95 -10.97 -10.17
N THR A 110 -11.22 -11.19 -9.82
CA THR A 110 -11.74 -12.38 -9.15
C THR A 110 -12.97 -12.91 -9.91
N PRO A 111 -12.82 -13.31 -11.19
CA PRO A 111 -13.94 -13.75 -12.01
C PRO A 111 -14.68 -14.91 -11.35
N GLY A 112 -16.02 -14.85 -11.32
CA GLY A 112 -16.86 -15.81 -10.61
C GLY A 112 -17.36 -15.31 -9.26
N SER A 113 -16.79 -14.22 -8.70
CA SER A 113 -17.28 -13.65 -7.44
C SER A 113 -18.71 -13.12 -7.54
N GLU A 114 -19.21 -12.86 -8.74
CA GLU A 114 -20.61 -12.48 -8.99
C GLU A 114 -21.60 -13.63 -8.79
N ARG A 115 -21.11 -14.87 -8.82
CA ARG A 115 -21.91 -16.10 -8.67
C ARG A 115 -22.00 -16.55 -7.22
N ILE A 116 -21.28 -15.90 -6.31
CA ILE A 116 -21.33 -16.20 -4.89
C ILE A 116 -22.76 -16.00 -4.39
N SER A 117 -23.29 -17.03 -3.74
CA SER A 117 -24.64 -17.03 -3.19
C SER A 117 -24.82 -15.95 -2.12
N LYS A 118 -25.97 -15.28 -2.14
CA LYS A 118 -26.40 -14.38 -1.05
C LYS A 118 -26.59 -15.13 0.27
N GLN A 119 -26.87 -16.43 0.22
CA GLN A 119 -27.10 -17.30 1.37
C GLN A 119 -25.80 -17.72 2.07
N THR A 120 -24.63 -17.37 1.52
CA THR A 120 -23.32 -17.66 2.12
C THR A 120 -22.53 -16.37 2.41
N PRO A 121 -22.92 -15.56 3.42
CA PRO A 121 -22.14 -14.39 3.82
C PRO A 121 -20.70 -14.74 4.17
N GLY A 122 -19.77 -13.85 3.82
CA GLY A 122 -18.34 -14.06 4.06
C GLY A 122 -17.65 -15.03 3.08
N ARG A 123 -18.38 -15.64 2.14
CA ARG A 123 -17.78 -16.38 1.02
C ARG A 123 -17.08 -15.42 0.07
N PHE A 124 -15.87 -15.75 -0.36
CA PHE A 124 -15.08 -14.93 -1.28
C PHE A 124 -14.11 -15.76 -2.14
N LEU A 125 -13.69 -15.17 -3.26
CA LEU A 125 -12.58 -15.68 -4.07
C LEU A 125 -11.32 -14.90 -3.73
N ILE A 126 -10.20 -15.58 -3.56
CA ILE A 126 -8.88 -14.97 -3.43
C ILE A 126 -8.02 -15.30 -4.65
N LYS A 127 -7.41 -14.28 -5.25
CA LYS A 127 -6.41 -14.41 -6.31
C LYS A 127 -5.05 -14.02 -5.75
N ARG A 128 -4.14 -15.01 -5.66
CA ARG A 128 -2.69 -14.81 -5.45
C ARG A 128 -1.99 -15.33 -6.70
N ASP A 129 -1.56 -16.59 -6.68
CA ASP A 129 -1.08 -17.32 -7.85
C ASP A 129 -2.27 -17.97 -8.56
N GLU A 130 -3.08 -18.70 -7.80
CA GLU A 130 -4.33 -19.32 -8.25
C GLU A 130 -5.55 -18.57 -7.71
N LEU A 131 -6.70 -18.87 -8.30
CA LEU A 131 -7.99 -18.38 -7.83
C LEU A 131 -8.63 -19.47 -6.97
N THR A 132 -8.84 -19.18 -5.68
CA THR A 132 -9.38 -20.15 -4.73
C THR A 132 -10.59 -19.57 -4.03
N GLU A 133 -11.61 -20.39 -3.78
CA GLU A 133 -12.77 -20.00 -2.99
C GLU A 133 -12.54 -20.31 -1.50
N LEU A 134 -12.83 -19.34 -0.63
CA LEU A 134 -12.65 -19.45 0.82
C LEU A 134 -13.84 -18.85 1.58
N GLN A 135 -13.97 -19.25 2.84
CA GLN A 135 -14.93 -18.69 3.79
C GLN A 135 -14.22 -17.80 4.80
N ALA A 136 -14.62 -16.53 4.89
CA ALA A 136 -14.10 -15.63 5.91
C ALA A 136 -14.64 -16.01 7.30
N PRO A 137 -13.81 -15.92 8.36
CA PRO A 137 -14.30 -16.07 9.73
C PRO A 137 -15.25 -14.92 10.07
N TYR A 138 -16.29 -15.22 10.84
CA TYR A 138 -17.22 -14.20 11.31
C TYR A 138 -16.78 -13.66 12.68
N LEU A 139 -16.48 -12.37 12.72
CA LEU A 139 -16.15 -11.64 13.94
C LEU A 139 -17.25 -10.61 14.21
N THR A 140 -17.90 -10.71 15.37
CA THR A 140 -18.90 -9.72 15.80
C THR A 140 -18.21 -8.47 16.32
N GLU A 141 -18.90 -7.33 16.27
CA GLU A 141 -18.39 -6.06 16.77
C GLU A 141 -18.01 -6.14 18.26
N GLU A 142 -18.85 -6.78 19.08
CA GLU A 142 -18.56 -7.00 20.50
C GLU A 142 -17.26 -7.79 20.74
N LYS A 143 -16.99 -8.82 19.92
CA LYS A 143 -15.76 -9.61 20.01
C LYS A 143 -14.57 -8.79 19.52
N ALA A 144 -14.74 -8.02 18.45
CA ALA A 144 -13.71 -7.13 17.94
C ALA A 144 -13.32 -6.09 18.99
N ASP A 145 -14.30 -5.43 19.63
CA ASP A 145 -14.06 -4.43 20.67
C ASP A 145 -13.31 -5.01 21.87
N LYS A 146 -13.68 -6.21 22.31
CA LYS A 146 -12.97 -6.91 23.39
C LYS A 146 -11.50 -7.18 23.05
N ILE A 147 -11.22 -7.60 21.81
CA ILE A 147 -9.84 -7.83 21.34
C ILE A 147 -9.08 -6.51 21.25
N LEU A 148 -9.72 -5.47 20.72
CA LEU A 148 -9.09 -4.18 20.44
C LEU A 148 -8.88 -3.32 21.70
N ALA A 149 -9.60 -3.59 22.80
CA ALA A 149 -9.54 -2.79 24.02
C ALA A 149 -8.11 -2.55 24.53
N ALA A 150 -7.24 -3.57 24.47
CA ALA A 150 -5.85 -3.46 24.92
C ALA A 150 -4.93 -2.66 23.96
N TYR A 151 -5.38 -2.36 22.74
CA TYR A 151 -4.60 -1.71 21.69
C TYR A 151 -5.10 -0.31 21.32
N ARG A 152 -6.17 0.18 21.98
CA ARG A 152 -6.70 1.52 21.73
C ARG A 152 -5.69 2.56 22.19
N ILE A 153 -5.35 3.49 21.30
CA ILE A 153 -4.45 4.62 21.57
C ILE A 153 -5.28 5.90 21.45
N ASP A 154 -5.40 6.62 22.56
CA ASP A 154 -6.01 7.95 22.56
C ASP A 154 -5.12 8.96 21.84
N GLY A 155 -5.72 9.93 21.15
CA GLY A 155 -4.96 10.99 20.47
C GLY A 155 -4.18 10.54 19.22
N TRP A 156 -4.57 9.44 18.57
CA TRP A 156 -3.86 8.91 17.38
C TRP A 156 -3.65 9.92 16.25
N LYS A 157 -4.53 10.93 16.12
CA LYS A 157 -4.41 11.98 15.10
C LYS A 157 -3.17 12.86 15.32
N ASP A 158 -2.75 13.04 16.56
CA ASP A 158 -1.58 13.86 16.92
C ASP A 158 -0.27 13.16 16.59
N LEU A 159 -0.28 11.83 16.43
CA LEU A 159 0.89 11.04 16.01
C LEU A 159 1.40 11.49 14.64
N PHE A 160 0.49 11.85 13.72
CA PHE A 160 0.86 12.34 12.39
C PHE A 160 1.29 13.81 12.40
N ALA A 161 0.92 14.59 13.42
CA ALA A 161 1.27 16.00 13.53
C ALA A 161 2.74 16.22 13.97
N ARG A 162 3.29 15.31 14.78
CA ARG A 162 4.67 15.42 15.31
C ARG A 162 5.77 15.02 14.32
N SER A 163 5.39 14.38 13.23
CA SER A 163 6.32 13.80 12.25
C SER A 163 6.74 14.74 11.11
N SER A 164 6.22 15.96 11.07
CA SER A 164 6.59 16.95 10.03
C SER A 164 7.90 17.69 10.31
N THR A 165 8.58 17.42 11.42
CA THR A 165 9.84 18.07 11.82
C THR A 165 10.97 17.06 11.93
N SER A 166 11.45 16.63 10.77
CA SER A 166 12.88 16.41 10.60
C SER A 166 13.24 17.09 9.29
N GLU A 167 13.60 18.37 9.39
CA GLU A 167 14.28 19.10 8.34
C GLU A 167 15.52 18.29 7.95
N ILE A 168 15.55 17.80 6.72
CA ILE A 168 16.75 17.20 6.15
C ILE A 168 17.72 18.37 5.93
N PRO A 169 18.97 18.34 6.46
CA PRO A 169 19.96 19.32 6.09
C PRO A 169 20.13 19.30 4.58
N THR A 170 19.92 20.44 3.92
CA THR A 170 20.23 20.62 2.50
C THR A 170 21.74 20.54 2.31
N THR A 171 22.29 19.33 2.25
CA THR A 171 23.59 19.12 1.63
C THR A 171 23.43 19.51 0.16
N LYS A 172 24.22 20.50 -0.28
CA LYS A 172 24.34 20.88 -1.69
C LYS A 172 24.52 19.62 -2.53
N THR A 173 23.56 19.33 -3.40
CA THR A 173 23.71 18.30 -4.42
C THR A 173 24.78 18.82 -5.39
N GLU A 174 25.99 18.29 -5.33
CA GLU A 174 26.91 18.40 -6.46
C GLU A 174 26.25 17.64 -7.63
N GLU A 175 26.00 18.35 -8.73
CA GLU A 175 25.48 17.73 -9.94
C GLU A 175 26.54 16.78 -10.48
N LEU A 176 26.27 15.47 -10.38
CA LEU A 176 27.10 14.45 -10.99
C LEU A 176 27.01 14.59 -12.51
N THR A 177 28.15 14.67 -13.16
CA THR A 177 28.29 14.75 -14.61
C THR A 177 28.32 13.35 -15.22
N GLU A 178 28.10 13.23 -16.53
CA GLU A 178 28.18 11.93 -17.23
C GLU A 178 29.53 11.22 -17.03
N LYS A 179 30.61 11.98 -16.80
CA LYS A 179 31.96 11.46 -16.52
C LYS A 179 32.09 10.78 -15.15
N ASP A 180 31.19 11.06 -14.22
CA ASP A 180 31.20 10.47 -12.87
C ASP A 180 30.47 9.11 -12.84
N VAL A 181 29.72 8.78 -13.91
CA VAL A 181 28.86 7.59 -14.00
C VAL A 181 29.36 6.61 -15.05
N PHE A 182 30.01 7.08 -16.12
CA PHE A 182 30.44 6.27 -17.26
C PHE A 182 31.97 6.34 -17.43
N TYR A 183 32.64 5.19 -17.38
CA TYR A 183 34.11 5.08 -17.48
C TYR A 183 34.64 5.26 -18.92
N ASP A 184 33.76 5.36 -19.90
CA ASP A 184 34.02 5.25 -21.33
C ASP A 184 33.78 6.55 -22.11
N VAL A 185 33.50 7.67 -21.43
CA VAL A 185 33.19 8.97 -22.06
C VAL A 185 34.34 9.54 -22.90
N ASP A 186 35.59 9.18 -22.60
CA ASP A 186 36.78 9.70 -23.29
C ASP A 186 37.46 8.67 -24.22
N GLN A 187 36.84 7.53 -24.55
CA GLN A 187 37.41 6.60 -25.54
C GLN A 187 37.01 6.99 -26.98
N PRO A 188 37.97 7.20 -27.89
CA PRO A 188 37.66 7.47 -29.29
C PRO A 188 36.99 6.26 -29.94
N ARG A 189 35.91 6.50 -30.71
CA ARG A 189 35.23 5.48 -31.52
C ARG A 189 36.14 4.90 -32.60
#